data_AF-A0A955RSD8-F1
#
_entry.id   AF-A0A955RSD8-F1
#
_cell.length_a   1.000
_cell.length_b   1.000
_cell.length_c   1.000
_cell.angle_alpha   90.00
_cell.angle_beta   90.00
_cell.angle_gamma   90.00
#
_symmetry.space_group_name_H-M   'P 1'
#
loop_
_entity.id
_entity.type
_entity.pdbx_description
1 polymer ?
#
loop_
_entity_poly.entity_id
_entity_poly.type
_entity_poly.pdbx_seq_one_letter_code
_entity_poly.pdbx_strand_id
1 'polypeptide(L)'
;DDGSGVVRVYIKDSTVIDKPYMRVGYYARVAGIVSQYKDEYRILPRYQEDVVVSKSPLGSVLGSVTQLPETGNWLLGYSLATMIAGVALFIVGGKVQSLAKAVC
;
A
#
# COMPACT_ATOMS: atom_id res chain seq x y z
N ASP A 1 20.67 -8.13 -11.57
CA ASP A 1 21.36 -6.90 -11.19
C ASP A 1 20.47 -6.20 -10.19
N ASP A 2 20.94 -6.10 -8.96
CA ASP A 2 20.27 -5.40 -7.86
C ASP A 2 20.90 -4.03 -7.57
N GLY A 3 21.84 -3.58 -8.43
CA GLY A 3 22.61 -2.36 -8.26
C GLY A 3 23.95 -2.57 -7.53
N SER A 4 24.19 -3.75 -6.94
CA SER A 4 25.46 -4.10 -6.30
C SER A 4 26.34 -5.01 -7.17
N GLY A 5 25.73 -5.71 -8.12
CA GLY A 5 26.44 -6.58 -9.06
C GLY A 5 25.52 -7.53 -9.82
N VAL A 6 26.14 -8.40 -10.61
CA VAL A 6 25.46 -9.45 -11.38
C VAL A 6 25.85 -10.80 -10.84
N VAL A 7 24.85 -11.64 -10.54
CA VAL A 7 25.03 -13.01 -10.06
C VAL A 7 24.32 -13.99 -10.99
N ARG A 8 24.92 -15.16 -11.20
CA ARG A 8 24.32 -16.23 -11.99
C ARG A 8 23.39 -17.07 -11.11
N VAL A 9 22.14 -17.23 -11.52
CA VAL A 9 21.20 -18.17 -10.91
C VAL A 9 21.20 -19.45 -11.74
N TYR A 10 21.50 -20.58 -11.11
CA TYR A 10 21.57 -21.87 -11.79
C TYR A 10 20.52 -22.83 -11.22
N ILE A 11 19.52 -23.15 -12.03
CA ILE A 11 18.49 -24.14 -11.70
C ILE A 11 19.00 -25.49 -12.20
N LYS A 12 19.12 -26.46 -11.29
CA LYS A 12 19.52 -27.82 -11.65
C LYS A 12 18.33 -28.59 -12.17
N ASP A 13 18.52 -29.42 -13.19
CA ASP A 13 17.45 -30.28 -13.70
C ASP A 13 16.95 -31.27 -12.62
N SER A 14 17.82 -31.65 -11.69
CA SER A 14 17.48 -32.54 -10.56
C SER A 14 16.51 -31.94 -9.54
N THR A 15 16.31 -30.62 -9.52
CA THR A 15 15.38 -29.98 -8.57
C THR A 15 13.94 -29.96 -9.06
N VAL A 16 13.68 -30.38 -10.32
CA VAL A 16 12.34 -30.43 -10.93
C VAL A 16 11.60 -29.08 -10.77
N ILE A 17 12.35 -27.98 -10.85
CA ILE A 17 11.80 -26.62 -10.79
C ILE A 17 11.38 -26.23 -12.19
N ASP A 18 10.09 -25.98 -12.37
CA ASP A 18 9.55 -25.45 -13.61
C ASP A 18 9.99 -24.00 -13.74
N LYS A 19 10.89 -23.76 -14.70
CA LYS A 19 11.45 -22.43 -14.94
C LYS A 19 10.34 -21.49 -15.43
N PRO A 20 9.96 -20.47 -14.63
CA PRO A 20 8.93 -19.53 -15.03
C PRO A 20 9.39 -18.71 -16.25
N TYR A 21 8.42 -18.21 -17.02
CA TYR A 21 8.72 -17.34 -18.15
C TYR A 21 9.46 -16.08 -17.68
N MET A 22 10.63 -15.83 -18.25
CA MET A 22 11.49 -14.70 -17.92
C MET A 22 11.81 -13.90 -19.19
N ARG A 23 11.78 -12.58 -19.07
CA ARG A 23 12.20 -11.65 -20.11
C ARG A 23 13.04 -10.55 -19.49
N VAL A 24 14.00 -10.02 -20.26
CA VAL A 24 14.79 -8.85 -19.85
C VAL A 24 13.83 -7.70 -19.48
N GLY A 25 14.08 -7.08 -18.32
CA GLY A 25 13.23 -6.04 -17.73
C GLY A 25 12.23 -6.55 -16.68
N TYR A 26 12.11 -7.86 -16.47
CA TYR A 26 11.32 -8.41 -15.36
C TYR A 26 12.15 -8.48 -14.07
N TYR A 27 11.44 -8.42 -12.95
CA TYR A 27 12.02 -8.56 -11.62
C TYR A 27 11.96 -10.02 -11.19
N ALA A 28 13.05 -10.52 -10.63
CA ALA A 28 13.12 -11.87 -10.07
C ALA A 28 13.51 -11.78 -8.60
N ARG A 29 12.80 -12.52 -7.75
CA ARG A 29 13.19 -12.81 -6.38
C ARG A 29 13.65 -14.26 -6.37
N VAL A 30 14.91 -14.44 -6.02
CA VAL A 30 15.55 -15.75 -6.00
C VAL A 30 16.10 -16.00 -4.61
N ALA A 31 15.66 -17.07 -3.97
CA ALA A 31 16.25 -17.62 -2.76
C ALA A 31 17.04 -18.89 -3.09
N GLY A 32 18.05 -19.22 -2.30
CA GLY A 32 18.81 -20.45 -2.53
C GLY A 32 20.16 -20.48 -1.84
N ILE A 33 20.91 -21.54 -2.13
CA ILE A 33 22.26 -21.75 -1.60
C ILE A 33 23.26 -21.01 -2.48
N VAL A 34 24.09 -20.16 -1.87
CA VAL A 34 25.23 -19.55 -2.54
C VAL A 34 26.35 -20.58 -2.66
N SER A 35 26.81 -20.83 -3.88
CA SER A 35 27.88 -21.77 -4.18
C SER A 35 28.87 -21.13 -5.13
N GLN A 36 30.16 -21.30 -4.84
CA GLN A 36 31.23 -20.94 -5.77
C GLN A 36 31.52 -22.13 -6.68
N TYR A 37 31.62 -21.90 -7.98
CA TYR A 37 32.08 -22.90 -8.93
C TYR A 37 33.16 -22.30 -9.82
N LYS A 38 34.37 -22.84 -9.72
CA LYS A 38 35.59 -22.20 -10.23
C LYS A 38 35.72 -20.81 -9.59
N ASP A 39 35.73 -19.76 -10.40
CA ASP A 39 35.89 -18.36 -9.96
C ASP A 39 34.58 -17.56 -9.98
N GLU A 40 33.43 -18.22 -10.21
CA GLU A 40 32.12 -17.56 -10.27
C GLU A 40 31.21 -17.97 -9.11
N TYR A 41 30.53 -17.00 -8.51
CA TYR A 41 29.47 -17.22 -7.53
C TYR A 41 28.13 -17.45 -8.23
N ARG A 42 27.40 -18.45 -7.76
CA ARG A 42 26.06 -18.78 -8.25
C ARG A 42 25.09 -19.08 -7.11
N ILE A 43 23.81 -18.85 -7.39
CA ILE A 43 22.72 -19.20 -6.49
C ILE A 43 22.04 -20.46 -7.01
N LEU A 44 21.83 -21.42 -6.11
CA LEU A 44 21.18 -22.70 -6.36
C LEU A 44 19.84 -22.76 -5.61
N PRO A 45 18.71 -22.49 -6.28
CA PRO A 45 17.38 -22.69 -5.73
C PRO A 45 17.13 -24.17 -5.40
N ARG A 46 16.33 -24.45 -4.36
CA ARG A 46 16.00 -25.82 -3.94
C ARG A 46 14.56 -26.18 -4.26
N TYR A 47 13.65 -25.20 -4.20
CA TYR A 47 12.21 -25.41 -4.35
C TYR A 47 11.60 -24.44 -5.38
N GLN A 48 10.40 -24.72 -5.86
CA GLN A 48 9.71 -23.88 -6.85
C GLN A 48 9.45 -22.45 -6.33
N GLU A 49 9.09 -22.34 -5.05
CA GLU A 49 8.82 -21.07 -4.35
C GLU A 49 10.06 -20.17 -4.21
N ASP A 50 11.26 -20.74 -4.38
CA ASP A 50 12.50 -19.98 -4.34
C ASP A 50 12.68 -19.10 -5.58
N VAL A 51 11.95 -19.34 -6.67
CA VAL A 51 12.08 -18.60 -7.93
C VAL A 51 10.76 -17.92 -8.28
N VAL A 52 10.67 -16.63 -7.94
CA VAL A 52 9.49 -15.81 -8.25
C VAL A 52 9.86 -14.74 -9.26
N VAL A 53 9.13 -14.70 -10.38
CA VAL A 53 9.32 -13.72 -11.44
C VAL A 53 8.08 -12.86 -11.54
N SER A 54 8.26 -11.55 -11.60
CA SER A 54 7.19 -10.57 -11.72
C SER A 54 7.54 -9.49 -12.74
N LYS A 55 6.52 -8.99 -13.43
CA LYS A 55 6.65 -7.82 -14.32
C LYS A 55 6.83 -6.52 -13.53
N SER A 56 6.38 -6.51 -12.27
CA SER A 56 6.43 -5.36 -11.36
C SER A 56 7.47 -5.56 -10.26
N PRO A 57 8.04 -4.48 -9.69
CA PRO A 57 9.01 -4.56 -8.61
C PRO A 57 8.51 -5.42 -7.43
N LEU A 58 9.31 -6.40 -7.02
CA LEU A 58 9.01 -7.33 -5.93
C LEU A 58 9.27 -6.68 -4.56
N GLY A 59 8.53 -5.62 -4.25
CA GLY A 59 8.74 -4.79 -3.07
C GLY A 59 7.50 -4.09 -2.50
N SER A 60 6.31 -4.34 -3.05
CA SER A 60 5.09 -3.86 -2.40
C SER A 60 4.81 -4.77 -1.21
N VAL A 61 5.24 -4.35 -0.02
CA VAL A 61 4.74 -4.92 1.24
C VAL A 61 3.21 -4.80 1.18
N LEU A 62 2.49 -5.91 1.32
CA LEU A 62 1.03 -6.03 1.16
C LEU A 62 0.20 -5.29 2.23
N GLY A 63 0.80 -4.33 2.94
CA GLY A 63 0.18 -3.63 4.04
C GLY A 63 1.19 -2.74 4.73
N SER A 64 1.45 -1.56 4.15
CA SER A 64 1.65 -0.42 5.03
C SER A 64 0.28 -0.14 5.65
N VAL A 65 0.06 -0.59 6.89
CA VAL A 65 -1.03 -0.07 7.72
C VAL A 65 -0.63 1.36 8.11
N THR A 66 -0.59 2.26 7.14
CA THR A 66 -0.55 3.71 7.36
C THR A 66 -1.95 4.28 7.18
N GLN A 67 -2.89 3.68 7.89
CA GLN A 67 -4.03 4.40 8.42
C GLN A 67 -4.33 3.75 9.77
N LEU A 68 -3.66 4.25 10.82
CA LEU A 68 -4.34 4.28 12.10
C LEU A 68 -5.66 5.03 11.82
N PRO A 69 -6.82 4.54 12.28
CA PRO A 69 -8.00 5.37 12.26
C PRO A 69 -7.59 6.67 12.96
N GLU A 70 -7.76 7.81 12.28
CA GLU A 70 -7.71 9.14 12.88
C GLU A 70 -8.79 9.15 13.98
N THR A 71 -8.48 8.54 15.12
CA THR A 71 -9.30 8.55 16.32
C THR A 71 -8.91 9.84 17.02
N GLY A 72 -9.19 10.92 16.33
CA GLY A 72 -8.74 12.26 16.61
C GLY A 72 -9.80 13.17 16.05
N ASN A 73 -10.78 13.48 16.90
CA ASN A 73 -11.62 14.68 16.81
C ASN A 73 -13.04 14.56 16.23
N TRP A 74 -13.85 13.63 16.73
CA TRP A 74 -15.31 13.66 16.52
C TRP A 74 -16.04 14.71 17.39
N LEU A 75 -15.35 15.34 18.35
CA LEU A 75 -15.92 16.32 19.28
C LEU A 75 -15.93 17.76 18.73
N LEU A 76 -14.95 18.17 17.90
CA LEU A 76 -14.96 19.53 17.31
C LEU A 76 -15.86 19.65 16.08
N GLY A 77 -16.33 18.55 15.48
CA GLY A 77 -17.28 18.61 14.36
C GLY A 77 -18.65 19.17 14.76
N TYR A 78 -19.10 18.90 15.99
CA TYR A 78 -20.42 19.32 16.47
C TYR A 78 -20.49 20.77 16.94
N SER A 79 -19.37 21.37 17.37
CA SER A 79 -19.38 22.76 17.86
C SER A 79 -19.59 23.78 16.75
N LEU A 80 -19.07 23.55 15.53
CA LEU A 80 -19.31 24.45 14.40
C LEU A 80 -20.73 24.29 13.82
N ALA A 81 -21.22 23.06 13.71
CA ALA A 81 -22.55 22.78 13.15
C ALA A 81 -23.69 23.33 14.03
N THR A 82 -23.56 23.23 15.36
CA THR A 82 -24.58 23.77 16.27
C THR A 82 -24.62 25.29 16.30
N MET A 83 -23.48 25.97 16.16
CA MET A 83 -23.44 27.43 16.04
C MET A 83 -24.13 27.93 14.76
N ILE A 84 -23.94 27.25 13.62
CA ILE A 84 -24.60 27.63 12.35
C ILE A 84 -26.12 27.40 12.43
N ALA A 85 -26.56 26.26 12.95
CA ALA A 85 -27.99 25.96 13.09
C ALA A 85 -28.68 26.89 14.09
N GLY A 86 -28.01 27.22 15.22
CA GLY A 86 -28.52 28.17 16.21
C GLY A 86 -28.70 29.59 15.64
N VAL A 87 -27.72 30.09 14.88
CA VAL A 87 -27.81 31.40 14.23
C VAL A 87 -28.93 31.44 13.18
N ALA A 88 -29.07 30.39 12.37
CA ALA A 88 -30.17 30.30 11.39
C ALA A 88 -31.55 30.32 12.07
N LEU A 89 -31.72 29.57 13.17
CA LEU A 89 -32.98 29.54 13.92
C LEU A 89 -33.28 30.89 14.59
N PHE A 90 -32.26 31.61 15.06
CA PHE A 90 -32.41 32.95 15.62
C PHE A 90 -32.85 33.98 14.56
N ILE A 91 -32.29 33.92 13.34
CA ILE A 91 -32.67 34.81 12.24
C ILE A 91 -34.11 34.54 11.77
N VAL A 92 -34.49 33.26 11.64
CA VAL A 92 -35.85 32.88 11.23
C VAL A 92 -36.86 33.21 12.33
N GLY A 93 -36.56 32.91 13.59
CA GLY A 93 -37.39 33.27 14.74
C GLY A 93 -37.59 34.79 14.88
N GLY A 94 -36.54 35.58 14.63
CA GLY A 94 -36.61 37.04 14.63
C GLY A 94 -37.55 37.60 13.56
N LYS A 95 -37.56 37.01 12.35
CA LYS A 95 -38.52 37.39 11.29
C LYS A 95 -39.96 37.00 11.64
N VAL A 96 -40.18 35.86 12.29
CA VAL A 96 -41.53 35.44 12.74
C VAL A 96 -42.09 36.40 13.77
N GLN A 97 -41.28 36.83 14.75
CA GLN A 97 -41.69 37.81 15.76
C GLN A 97 -41.98 39.19 15.15
N SER A 98 -41.22 39.60 14.12
CA SER A 98 -41.45 40.87 13.41
C SER A 98 -42.71 40.85 12.55
N LEU A 99 -43.07 39.72 11.94
CA LEU A 99 -44.30 39.59 11.13
C LEU A 99 -45.55 39.49 12.02
N ALA A 100 -45.45 38.82 13.18
CA ALA A 100 -46.55 38.75 14.14
C ALA A 100 -46.93 40.12 14.73
N LYS A 101 -45.98 41.06 14.81
CA LYS A 101 -46.21 42.43 15.33
C LYS A 101 -46.72 43.42 14.27
N ALA A 102 -46.75 43.02 12.99
CA ALA A 102 -47.23 43.85 11.86
C ALA A 102 -48.66 43.47 11.42
N VAL A 103 -49.27 42.45 12.01
CA VAL A 103 -50.62 41.95 11.68
C VAL A 103 -51.65 42.21 12.82
N CYS A 104 -51.27 42.95 13.86
CA CYS A 104 -52.19 43.52 14.85
C CYS A 104 -52.17 45.05 14.79
#